data_AF-C1BPF0-F1
#
_entry.id   AF-C1BPF0-F1
#
_cell.length_a   1.000
_cell.length_b   1.000
_cell.length_c   1.000
_cell.angle_alpha   90.00
_cell.angle_beta   90.00
_cell.angle_gamma   90.00
#
_symmetry.space_group_name_H-M   'P 1'
#
loop_
_entity.id
_entity.type
_entity.pdbx_description
1 polymer ?
#
loop_
_entity_poly.entity_id
_entity_poly.type
_entity_poly.pdbx_seq_one_letter_code
_entity_poly.pdbx_strand_id
1 'polypeptide(L)'
;MKLKVEEELSEWPLEAMEGHEPESRGLKLGIIRLGRAAGKTKYALLDERDICLVEEYSFEARLEIDKNGNGARIDAFAYLFGKPRTQGTTLQELLWERHRGGIAPGYRVVHKNGVSVDNRLENLLLVHESKVPTWYKPEESQGTPSAKEQDGNNGLYWMAIAQLPPESLDDHLLRSPESSRVLLRYYNSEGELIEEEDESLSFYECRHPPCTAIEQELREFSICGRCQEARYCGINCQQRDWPSHKRICREKRRALPIHIERSPER
;
A
#
# COMPACT_ATOMS: atom_id res chain seq x y z
N MET A 1 4.94 81.42 -2.57
CA MET A 1 4.90 80.70 -1.27
C MET A 1 4.57 79.25 -1.55
N LYS A 2 5.33 78.33 -0.94
CA LYS A 2 5.32 76.86 -1.05
C LYS A 2 6.01 76.25 -2.28
N LEU A 3 7.24 75.81 -1.99
CA LEU A 3 8.03 74.79 -2.66
C LEU A 3 7.22 73.49 -2.81
N LYS A 4 7.44 72.78 -3.92
CA LYS A 4 7.48 71.32 -3.88
C LYS A 4 8.53 70.82 -4.88
N VAL A 5 9.53 70.19 -4.30
CA VAL A 5 10.62 69.45 -4.93
C VAL A 5 10.02 68.14 -5.45
N GLU A 6 10.20 67.82 -6.73
CA GLU A 6 10.09 66.44 -7.21
C GLU A 6 11.32 66.15 -8.07
N GLU A 7 12.09 65.19 -7.56
CA GLU A 7 13.32 64.63 -8.08
C GLU A 7 13.09 63.80 -9.35
N GLU A 8 14.13 63.77 -10.17
CA GLU A 8 14.32 62.91 -11.32
C GLU A 8 14.13 61.42 -10.95
N LEU A 9 13.29 60.72 -11.71
CA LEU A 9 13.38 59.27 -11.87
C LEU A 9 13.72 58.97 -13.32
N SER A 10 14.97 58.55 -13.48
CA SER A 10 15.60 58.13 -14.70
C SER A 10 14.92 56.91 -15.31
N GLU A 11 14.76 56.96 -16.63
CA GLU A 11 14.36 55.85 -17.48
C GLU A 11 15.40 54.73 -17.40
N TRP A 12 14.98 53.51 -17.08
CA TRP A 12 15.80 52.30 -17.20
C TRP A 12 15.30 51.49 -18.41
N PRO A 13 16.20 50.95 -19.26
CA PRO A 13 15.79 50.26 -20.49
C PRO A 13 15.14 48.91 -20.18
N LEU A 14 14.00 48.66 -20.82
CA LEU A 14 13.27 47.39 -20.85
C LEU A 14 13.93 46.40 -21.82
N GLU A 15 14.99 45.69 -21.40
CA GLU A 15 15.44 44.51 -22.15
C GLU A 15 15.91 43.38 -21.20
N ALA A 16 15.46 42.16 -21.53
CA ALA A 16 15.87 40.86 -21.01
C ALA A 16 15.40 40.46 -19.59
N MET A 17 14.10 40.18 -19.46
CA MET A 17 13.65 39.08 -18.59
C MET A 17 13.02 38.01 -19.49
N GLU A 18 13.86 37.21 -20.14
CA GLU A 18 13.44 35.89 -20.58
C GLU A 18 12.94 35.15 -19.34
N GLY A 19 11.63 34.90 -19.33
CA GLY A 19 10.97 34.14 -18.29
C GLY A 19 11.55 32.73 -18.27
N HIS A 20 12.44 32.47 -17.32
CA HIS A 20 12.61 31.12 -16.81
C HIS A 20 11.31 30.78 -16.08
N GLU A 21 10.30 30.29 -16.82
CA GLU A 21 9.25 29.50 -16.20
C GLU A 21 9.95 28.41 -15.39
N PRO A 22 9.66 28.26 -14.09
CA PRO A 22 10.13 27.09 -13.38
C PRO A 22 9.45 25.91 -14.06
N GLU A 23 10.22 25.21 -14.89
CA GLU A 23 9.86 23.91 -15.44
C GLU A 23 9.39 23.09 -14.25
N SER A 24 8.07 22.98 -14.08
CA SER A 24 7.48 22.16 -13.04
C SER A 24 7.79 20.73 -13.45
N ARG A 25 9.00 20.28 -13.12
CA ARG A 25 9.41 18.89 -13.27
C ARG A 25 8.36 18.09 -12.54
N GLY A 26 7.43 17.51 -13.30
CA GLY A 26 6.35 16.72 -12.74
C GLY A 26 6.96 15.66 -11.85
N LEU A 27 6.36 15.41 -10.69
CA LEU A 27 6.79 14.36 -9.80
C LEU A 27 6.61 13.02 -10.52
N LYS A 28 7.70 12.44 -11.03
CA LYS A 28 7.69 11.13 -11.66
C LYS A 28 8.01 10.08 -10.61
N LEU A 29 7.09 9.14 -10.44
CA LEU A 29 7.19 8.06 -9.47
C LEU A 29 7.03 6.71 -10.17
N GLY A 30 7.71 5.70 -9.63
CA GLY A 30 7.47 4.31 -9.97
C GLY A 30 6.30 3.74 -9.16
N ILE A 31 5.47 2.92 -9.79
CA ILE A 31 4.48 2.08 -9.10
C ILE A 31 4.80 0.64 -9.44
N ILE A 32 5.14 -0.16 -8.43
CA ILE A 32 5.43 -1.59 -8.58
C ILE A 32 4.28 -2.39 -7.99
N ARG A 33 3.79 -3.40 -8.71
CA ARG A 33 2.83 -4.37 -8.18
C ARG A 33 3.54 -5.37 -7.27
N LEU A 34 3.07 -5.52 -6.03
CA LEU A 34 3.63 -6.41 -5.01
C LEU A 34 2.87 -7.74 -4.88
N GLY A 35 1.72 -7.90 -5.54
CA GLY A 35 0.86 -9.07 -5.39
C GLY A 35 -0.25 -8.86 -4.35
N ARG A 36 -0.92 -9.95 -3.94
CA ARG A 36 -2.11 -9.89 -3.07
C ARG A 36 -1.74 -10.12 -1.60
N ALA A 37 -2.16 -9.22 -0.72
CA ALA A 37 -2.05 -9.37 0.74
C ALA A 37 -3.24 -8.72 1.44
N ALA A 38 -3.66 -9.29 2.58
CA ALA A 38 -4.83 -8.87 3.37
C ALA A 38 -6.11 -8.65 2.53
N GLY A 39 -6.34 -9.54 1.56
CA GLY A 39 -7.52 -9.53 0.68
C GLY A 39 -7.47 -8.58 -0.52
N LYS A 40 -6.38 -7.84 -0.74
CA LYS A 40 -6.25 -6.86 -1.83
C LYS A 40 -4.92 -6.92 -2.56
N THR A 41 -4.87 -6.46 -3.80
CA THR A 41 -3.62 -6.20 -4.49
C THR A 41 -2.88 -5.02 -3.86
N LYS A 42 -1.58 -5.18 -3.70
CA LYS A 42 -0.65 -4.22 -3.11
C LYS A 42 0.28 -3.67 -4.16
N TYR A 43 0.64 -2.40 -3.96
CA TYR A 43 1.54 -1.67 -4.82
C TYR A 43 2.54 -0.91 -3.95
N ALA A 44 3.78 -0.79 -4.40
CA ALA A 44 4.79 0.07 -3.79
C ALA A 44 4.97 1.34 -4.62
N LEU A 45 5.17 2.48 -3.95
CA LEU A 45 5.71 3.69 -4.58
C LEU A 45 7.22 3.72 -4.47
N LEU A 46 7.87 4.17 -5.54
CA LEU A 46 9.31 4.40 -5.62
C LEU A 46 9.61 5.76 -6.24
N ASP A 47 10.77 6.32 -5.88
CA ASP A 47 11.36 7.43 -6.62
C ASP A 47 11.74 6.99 -8.04
N GLU A 48 11.73 7.90 -9.01
CA GLU A 48 12.10 7.60 -10.41
C GLU A 48 13.46 6.90 -10.54
N ARG A 49 14.45 7.33 -9.75
CA ARG A 49 15.82 6.78 -9.75
C ARG A 49 15.90 5.32 -9.30
N ASP A 50 14.89 4.81 -8.62
CA ASP A 50 14.86 3.46 -8.05
C ASP A 50 14.02 2.49 -8.86
N ILE A 51 13.38 2.95 -9.93
CA ILE A 51 12.60 2.10 -10.84
C ILE A 51 13.46 0.98 -11.42
N CYS A 52 14.76 1.22 -11.67
CA CYS A 52 15.66 0.22 -12.24
C CYS A 52 15.87 -1.03 -11.35
N LEU A 53 15.47 -0.99 -10.06
CA LEU A 53 15.53 -2.15 -9.19
C LEU A 53 14.71 -3.34 -9.71
N VAL A 54 13.71 -3.11 -10.58
CA VAL A 54 12.94 -4.19 -11.23
C VAL A 54 13.78 -5.10 -12.13
N GLU A 55 14.95 -4.65 -12.55
CA GLU A 55 15.87 -5.43 -13.38
C GLU A 55 16.67 -6.44 -12.56
N GLU A 56 16.80 -6.23 -11.25
CA GLU A 56 17.64 -7.05 -10.36
C GLU A 56 16.85 -7.74 -9.24
N TYR A 57 15.65 -7.24 -8.93
CA TYR A 57 14.84 -7.69 -7.81
C TYR A 57 13.43 -8.11 -8.25
N SER A 58 12.91 -9.13 -7.57
CA SER A 58 11.46 -9.36 -7.49
C SER A 58 10.90 -8.75 -6.20
N PHE A 59 9.64 -8.34 -6.24
CA PHE A 59 8.97 -7.69 -5.11
C PHE A 59 7.71 -8.43 -4.69
N GLU A 60 7.42 -8.42 -3.39
CA GLU A 60 6.25 -9.07 -2.81
C GLU A 60 5.72 -8.27 -1.62
N ALA A 61 4.40 -8.32 -1.40
CA ALA A 61 3.80 -7.84 -0.16
C ALA A 61 3.78 -8.97 0.86
N ARG A 62 4.37 -8.76 2.04
CA ARG A 62 4.32 -9.72 3.15
C ARG A 62 3.47 -9.20 4.29
N LEU A 63 2.61 -10.06 4.81
CA LEU A 63 1.87 -9.83 6.04
C LEU A 63 2.74 -10.26 7.23
N GLU A 64 3.14 -9.31 8.06
CA GLU A 64 3.83 -9.53 9.32
C GLU A 64 2.80 -9.45 10.46
N ILE A 65 2.67 -10.53 11.23
CA ILE A 65 1.75 -10.62 12.36
C ILE A 65 2.53 -10.37 13.66
N ASP A 66 2.01 -9.50 14.52
CA ASP A 66 2.59 -9.31 15.85
C ASP A 66 2.47 -10.60 16.67
N LYS A 67 3.60 -11.12 17.14
CA LYS A 67 3.69 -12.30 18.01
C LYS A 67 2.91 -12.13 19.31
N ASN A 68 2.69 -10.89 19.73
CA ASN A 68 1.92 -10.54 20.92
C ASN A 68 0.43 -10.35 20.63
N GLY A 69 -0.03 -10.59 19.39
CA GLY A 69 -1.43 -10.51 18.99
C GLY A 69 -1.97 -9.09 18.83
N ASN A 70 -1.12 -8.06 18.75
CA ASN A 70 -1.58 -6.68 18.59
C ASN A 70 -1.76 -6.27 17.11
N GLY A 71 -2.15 -7.21 16.26
CA GLY A 71 -2.49 -7.00 14.86
C GLY A 71 -1.41 -7.34 13.84
N ALA A 72 -1.60 -6.85 12.62
CA ALA A 72 -0.77 -7.20 11.47
C ALA A 72 -0.38 -5.95 10.64
N ARG A 73 0.77 -6.03 9.97
CA ARG A 73 1.29 -5.01 9.05
C ARG A 73 1.63 -5.64 7.72
N ILE A 74 1.52 -4.90 6.63
CA ILE A 74 1.98 -5.34 5.31
C ILE A 74 3.22 -4.56 4.93
N ASP A 75 4.34 -5.25 4.73
CA ASP A 75 5.58 -4.63 4.27
C ASP A 75 5.88 -5.04 2.82
N ALA A 76 6.51 -4.13 2.08
CA ALA A 76 7.07 -4.46 0.77
C ALA A 76 8.43 -5.14 0.95
N PHE A 77 8.59 -6.32 0.39
CA PHE A 77 9.85 -7.07 0.38
C PHE A 77 10.47 -7.07 -1.01
N ALA A 78 11.80 -7.04 -1.05
CA ALA A 78 12.60 -7.17 -2.25
C ALA A 78 13.50 -8.41 -2.15
N TYR A 79 13.58 -9.19 -3.23
CA TYR A 79 14.42 -10.37 -3.34
C TYR A 79 15.32 -10.27 -4.56
N LEU A 80 16.62 -10.31 -4.34
CA LEU A 80 17.62 -10.27 -5.39
C LEU A 80 17.53 -11.54 -6.25
N PHE A 81 17.57 -11.40 -7.58
CA PHE A 81 17.55 -12.54 -8.48
C PHE A 81 18.74 -13.49 -8.24
N GLY A 82 18.47 -14.80 -8.30
CA GLY A 82 19.47 -15.84 -8.05
C GLY A 82 19.82 -16.07 -6.58
N LYS A 83 19.29 -15.28 -5.63
CA LYS A 83 19.40 -15.55 -4.19
C LYS A 83 18.17 -16.30 -3.67
N PRO A 84 18.33 -17.12 -2.61
CA PRO A 84 17.20 -17.78 -1.98
C PRO A 84 16.25 -16.75 -1.35
N ARG A 85 14.94 -17.03 -1.37
CA ARG A 85 13.90 -16.13 -0.83
C ARG A 85 14.02 -15.87 0.67
N THR A 86 14.75 -16.72 1.39
CA THR A 86 15.08 -16.52 2.82
C THR A 86 15.97 -15.30 3.06
N GLN A 87 16.66 -14.79 2.03
CA GLN A 87 17.48 -13.59 2.07
C GLN A 87 16.75 -12.33 1.59
N GLY A 88 15.41 -12.34 1.55
CA GLY A 88 14.64 -11.15 1.27
C GLY A 88 14.86 -10.05 2.31
N THR A 89 14.86 -8.80 1.87
CA THR A 89 14.93 -7.63 2.75
C THR A 89 13.70 -6.75 2.57
N THR A 90 13.41 -5.91 3.55
CA THR A 90 12.34 -4.91 3.39
C THR A 90 12.77 -3.84 2.39
N LEU A 91 11.85 -3.38 1.55
CA LEU A 91 12.13 -2.43 0.49
C LEU A 91 12.60 -1.08 1.07
N GLN A 92 12.04 -0.65 2.19
CA GLN A 92 12.47 0.58 2.86
C GLN A 92 13.92 0.51 3.36
N GLU A 93 14.37 -0.64 3.86
CA GLU A 93 15.75 -0.81 4.33
C GLU A 93 16.71 -0.87 3.13
N LEU A 94 16.35 -1.62 2.08
CA LEU A 94 17.12 -1.66 0.83
C LEU A 94 17.37 -0.26 0.25
N LEU A 95 16.32 0.56 0.15
CA LEU A 95 16.42 1.93 -0.37
C LEU A 95 17.20 2.84 0.57
N TRP A 96 17.01 2.67 1.88
CA TRP A 96 17.78 3.44 2.85
C TRP A 96 19.27 3.15 2.74
N GLU A 97 19.67 1.88 2.74
CA GLU A 97 21.08 1.50 2.65
C GLU A 97 21.72 1.98 1.35
N ARG A 98 20.97 1.89 0.24
CA ARG A 98 21.41 2.37 -1.08
C ARG A 98 21.69 3.87 -1.12
N HIS A 99 20.87 4.70 -0.45
CA HIS A 99 20.92 6.16 -0.60
C HIS A 99 21.45 6.93 0.60
N ARG A 100 21.33 6.37 1.81
CA ARG A 100 21.64 7.02 3.08
C ARG A 100 22.66 6.25 3.93
N GLY A 101 23.12 5.10 3.45
CA GLY A 101 24.14 4.27 4.12
C GLY A 101 23.56 3.29 5.13
N GLY A 102 24.44 2.57 5.82
CA GLY A 102 24.08 1.42 6.65
C GLY A 102 23.14 1.74 7.82
N ILE A 103 22.40 0.73 8.25
CA ILE A 103 21.50 0.77 9.42
C ILE A 103 22.25 0.22 10.63
N ALA A 104 22.42 1.04 11.67
CA ALA A 104 23.10 0.61 12.88
C ALA A 104 22.25 -0.40 13.69
N PRO A 105 22.87 -1.31 14.47
CA PRO A 105 22.13 -2.21 15.37
C PRO A 105 21.21 -1.43 16.32
N GLY A 106 19.96 -1.90 16.48
CA GLY A 106 18.95 -1.22 17.28
C GLY A 106 18.27 -0.04 16.59
N TYR A 107 18.51 0.17 15.29
CA TYR A 107 17.78 1.13 14.46
C TYR A 107 16.96 0.40 13.39
N ARG A 108 15.90 1.07 12.93
CA ARG A 108 15.00 0.58 11.88
C ARG A 108 14.53 1.74 11.01
N VAL A 109 14.27 1.46 9.74
CA VAL A 109 13.65 2.41 8.82
C VAL A 109 12.13 2.31 8.89
N VAL A 110 11.45 3.45 9.05
CA VAL A 110 9.99 3.55 9.13
C VAL A 110 9.45 4.59 8.16
N HIS A 111 8.15 4.49 7.85
CA HIS A 111 7.43 5.39 6.95
C HIS A 111 6.76 6.52 7.75
N LYS A 112 7.07 7.78 7.41
CA LYS A 112 6.54 8.96 8.11
C LYS A 112 5.02 9.07 8.02
N ASN A 113 4.45 8.71 6.88
CA ASN A 113 3.00 8.78 6.65
C ASN A 113 2.21 7.54 7.13
N GLY A 114 2.88 6.54 7.72
CA GLY A 114 2.23 5.30 8.16
C GLY A 114 1.80 4.34 7.04
N VAL A 115 2.10 4.67 5.76
CA VAL A 115 1.88 3.78 4.62
C VAL A 115 3.15 2.99 4.36
N SER A 116 3.18 1.75 4.84
CA SER A 116 4.35 0.83 4.77
C SER A 116 4.80 0.44 3.36
N VAL A 117 4.01 0.80 2.34
CA VAL A 117 4.33 0.55 0.92
C VAL A 117 4.68 1.82 0.15
N ASP A 118 4.61 3.00 0.78
CA ASP A 118 5.08 4.27 0.18
C ASP A 118 6.58 4.46 0.41
N ASN A 119 7.39 3.81 -0.43
CA ASN A 119 8.84 3.70 -0.24
C ASN A 119 9.63 4.87 -0.86
N ARG A 120 8.99 6.01 -1.13
CA ARG A 120 9.68 7.24 -1.54
C ARG A 120 10.72 7.66 -0.50
N LEU A 121 11.89 8.09 -0.95
CA LEU A 121 13.00 8.34 -0.02
C LEU A 121 12.71 9.48 0.97
N GLU A 122 11.91 10.49 0.58
CA GLU A 122 11.47 11.54 1.52
C GLU A 122 10.53 11.03 2.62
N ASN A 123 9.81 9.94 2.39
CA ASN A 123 8.88 9.33 3.34
C ASN A 123 9.59 8.39 4.33
N LEU A 124 10.83 8.00 4.06
CA LEU A 124 11.59 7.12 4.95
C LEU A 124 12.31 7.90 6.05
N LEU A 125 12.32 7.33 7.26
CA LEU A 125 12.98 7.85 8.45
C LEU A 125 13.68 6.72 9.21
N LEU A 126 14.93 6.92 9.60
CA LEU A 126 15.66 6.01 10.50
C LEU A 126 15.37 6.39 11.95
N VAL A 127 14.90 5.43 12.74
CA VAL A 127 14.56 5.62 14.15
C VAL A 127 15.19 4.52 15.00
N HIS A 128 15.45 4.83 16.27
CA HIS A 128 15.87 3.82 17.23
C HIS A 128 14.69 2.91 17.59
N GLU A 129 14.93 1.62 17.79
CA GLU A 129 13.89 0.60 18.00
C GLU A 129 13.01 0.89 19.21
N SER A 130 13.57 1.47 20.28
CA SER A 130 12.78 1.91 21.45
C SER A 130 11.79 3.04 21.17
N LYS A 131 11.93 3.74 20.04
CA LYS A 131 11.05 4.82 19.59
C LYS A 131 10.15 4.40 18.43
N VAL A 132 10.34 3.19 17.90
CA VAL A 132 9.43 2.65 16.88
C VAL A 132 8.09 2.46 17.58
N PRO A 133 7.01 3.12 17.13
CA PRO A 133 5.68 2.81 17.62
C PRO A 133 5.47 1.30 17.47
N THR A 134 4.94 0.64 18.51
CA THR A 134 4.80 -0.82 18.57
C THR A 134 4.19 -1.39 17.27
N TRP A 135 3.35 -0.58 16.65
CA TRP A 135 2.84 -0.61 15.28
C TRP A 135 2.08 0.71 15.10
N TYR A 136 1.80 1.17 13.88
CA TYR A 136 1.14 2.46 13.68
C TYR A 136 -0.31 2.42 14.23
N LYS A 137 -0.48 2.83 15.48
CA LYS A 137 -1.76 3.24 16.04
C LYS A 137 -2.02 4.64 15.51
N PRO A 138 -3.11 4.91 14.77
CA PRO A 138 -3.61 6.28 14.71
C PRO A 138 -3.75 6.73 16.18
N GLU A 139 -3.03 7.75 16.60
CA GLU A 139 -3.09 8.22 17.99
C GLU A 139 -4.54 8.60 18.34
N GLU A 140 -5.20 7.78 19.13
CA GLU A 140 -6.25 8.24 20.02
C GLU A 140 -5.57 8.77 21.30
N SER A 141 -5.03 9.99 21.28
CA SER A 141 -5.01 10.83 22.49
C SER A 141 -4.61 12.28 22.20
N GLN A 142 -5.53 13.17 22.58
CA GLN A 142 -5.26 14.44 23.26
C GLN A 142 -4.23 15.39 22.64
N GLY A 143 -4.75 16.43 21.96
CA GLY A 143 -4.00 17.61 21.57
C GLY A 143 -3.84 17.69 20.06
N THR A 144 -4.75 18.41 19.43
CA THR A 144 -4.76 18.75 18.00
C THR A 144 -3.37 19.03 17.42
N PRO A 145 -2.95 18.28 16.39
CA PRO A 145 -2.38 18.84 15.19
C PRO A 145 -3.51 19.09 14.20
N SER A 146 -3.46 20.21 13.48
CA SER A 146 -4.48 20.56 12.49
C SER A 146 -4.63 19.42 11.46
N ALA A 147 -5.86 18.96 11.25
CA ALA A 147 -6.24 17.92 10.28
C ALA A 147 -5.82 18.21 8.81
N LYS A 148 -5.12 19.32 8.56
CA LYS A 148 -4.65 19.75 7.23
C LYS A 148 -3.26 19.22 6.86
N GLU A 149 -2.40 18.83 7.81
CA GLU A 149 -1.02 18.42 7.48
C GLU A 149 -0.84 16.90 7.30
N GLN A 150 -1.65 16.08 7.97
CA GLN A 150 -1.60 14.61 7.82
C GLN A 150 -2.34 14.10 6.56
N ASP A 151 -3.26 14.89 6.01
CA ASP A 151 -4.11 14.51 4.87
C ASP A 151 -3.34 14.53 3.53
N GLY A 152 -2.31 15.39 3.41
CA GLY A 152 -1.56 15.58 2.16
C GLY A 152 -0.60 14.44 1.79
N ASN A 153 0.03 13.78 2.77
CA ASN A 153 1.09 12.79 2.49
C ASN A 153 0.63 11.33 2.62
N ASN A 154 -0.44 11.05 3.38
CA ASN A 154 -1.14 9.77 3.34
C ASN A 154 -1.96 9.64 2.03
N GLY A 155 -2.42 10.78 1.49
CA GLY A 155 -3.19 10.84 0.26
C GLY A 155 -2.44 10.39 -1.00
N LEU A 156 -1.13 10.66 -1.12
CA LEU A 156 -0.43 10.45 -2.39
C LEU A 156 -0.45 8.99 -2.85
N TYR A 157 -0.18 8.04 -1.95
CA TYR A 157 -0.27 6.62 -2.27
C TYR A 157 -1.64 6.28 -2.85
N TRP A 158 -2.71 6.66 -2.14
CA TRP A 158 -4.06 6.36 -2.56
C TRP A 158 -4.48 7.09 -3.84
N MET A 159 -4.00 8.31 -4.05
CA MET A 159 -4.18 9.06 -5.30
C MET A 159 -3.47 8.39 -6.48
N ALA A 160 -2.29 7.82 -6.27
CA ALA A 160 -1.56 7.08 -7.31
C ALA A 160 -2.27 5.77 -7.65
N ILE A 161 -2.70 5.00 -6.64
CA ILE A 161 -3.39 3.72 -6.86
C ILE A 161 -4.76 3.93 -7.51
N ALA A 162 -5.48 5.00 -7.19
CA ALA A 162 -6.77 5.31 -7.79
C ALA A 162 -6.71 5.61 -9.31
N GLN A 163 -5.53 5.95 -9.83
CA GLN A 163 -5.30 6.20 -11.27
C GLN A 163 -5.00 4.92 -12.05
N LEU A 164 -4.70 3.82 -11.37
CA LEU A 164 -4.47 2.54 -12.04
C LEU A 164 -5.79 2.04 -12.66
N PRO A 165 -5.73 1.42 -13.85
CA PRO A 165 -6.89 0.79 -14.44
C PRO A 165 -7.53 -0.19 -13.43
N PRO A 166 -8.87 -0.22 -13.29
CA PRO A 166 -9.53 -1.25 -12.50
C PRO A 166 -9.09 -2.62 -13.03
N GLU A 167 -8.49 -3.45 -12.18
CA GLU A 167 -7.84 -4.71 -12.55
C GLU A 167 -8.75 -5.59 -13.43
N SER A 168 -8.62 -5.47 -14.76
CA SER A 168 -9.52 -6.13 -15.71
C SER A 168 -8.98 -7.46 -16.24
N LEU A 169 -7.80 -7.90 -15.81
CA LEU A 169 -7.14 -9.09 -16.38
C LEU A 169 -7.09 -10.27 -15.40
N ASP A 170 -6.87 -10.04 -14.10
CA ASP A 170 -6.93 -11.12 -13.11
C ASP A 170 -8.38 -11.44 -12.71
N ASP A 171 -9.23 -10.43 -12.55
CA ASP A 171 -10.61 -10.61 -12.08
C ASP A 171 -11.52 -11.34 -13.10
N HIS A 172 -11.20 -11.31 -14.40
CA HIS A 172 -11.93 -12.07 -15.43
C HIS A 172 -11.53 -13.56 -15.48
N LEU A 173 -10.27 -13.89 -15.20
CA LEU A 173 -9.80 -15.28 -15.10
C LEU A 173 -10.26 -15.94 -13.78
N LEU A 174 -10.42 -15.14 -12.72
CA LEU A 174 -10.92 -15.55 -11.41
C LEU A 174 -12.47 -15.62 -11.33
N ARG A 175 -13.21 -14.89 -12.17
CA ARG A 175 -14.69 -14.92 -12.17
C ARG A 175 -15.31 -16.04 -13.00
N SER A 176 -14.54 -16.78 -13.80
CA SER A 176 -15.06 -17.94 -14.52
C SER A 176 -15.07 -19.16 -13.59
N PRO A 177 -16.24 -19.77 -13.31
CA PRO A 177 -16.35 -20.93 -12.40
C PRO A 177 -15.50 -22.13 -12.83
N GLU A 178 -15.19 -22.22 -14.12
CA GLU A 178 -14.44 -23.33 -14.72
C GLU A 178 -12.93 -23.08 -14.74
N SER A 179 -12.48 -21.82 -14.83
CA SER A 179 -11.05 -21.46 -14.79
C SER A 179 -10.53 -21.26 -13.36
N SER A 180 -11.39 -20.83 -12.42
CA SER A 180 -10.98 -20.54 -11.04
C SER A 180 -10.58 -21.79 -10.23
N ARG A 181 -10.99 -23.00 -10.64
CA ARG A 181 -10.62 -24.26 -9.96
C ARG A 181 -9.34 -24.92 -10.49
N VAL A 182 -8.85 -24.52 -11.66
CA VAL A 182 -7.74 -25.20 -12.35
C VAL A 182 -6.45 -24.36 -12.36
N LEU A 183 -6.55 -23.02 -12.34
CA LEU A 183 -5.40 -22.12 -12.51
C LEU A 183 -4.78 -21.58 -11.20
N LEU A 184 -5.44 -21.78 -10.05
CA LEU A 184 -5.00 -21.27 -8.74
C LEU A 184 -4.43 -22.36 -7.83
N ARG A 185 -3.75 -23.35 -8.42
CA ARG A 185 -2.99 -24.32 -7.64
C ARG A 185 -1.62 -23.73 -7.37
N TYR A 186 -1.43 -23.21 -6.17
CA TYR A 186 -0.10 -22.85 -5.70
C TYR A 186 0.64 -24.13 -5.37
N TYR A 187 1.78 -24.35 -6.01
CA TYR A 187 2.65 -25.46 -5.68
C TYR A 187 3.82 -24.93 -4.85
N ASN A 188 4.15 -25.59 -3.74
CA ASN A 188 5.39 -25.29 -3.02
C ASN A 188 6.60 -25.71 -3.88
N SER A 189 7.81 -25.41 -3.40
CA SER A 189 9.06 -25.79 -4.06
C SER A 189 9.23 -27.31 -4.19
N GLU A 190 8.47 -28.09 -3.43
CA GLU A 190 8.43 -29.54 -3.42
C GLU A 190 7.38 -30.10 -4.41
N GLY A 191 6.66 -29.22 -5.12
CA GLY A 191 5.65 -29.61 -6.12
C GLY A 191 4.33 -30.09 -5.51
N GLU A 192 4.12 -29.88 -4.21
CA GLU A 192 2.88 -30.20 -3.52
C GLU A 192 1.88 -29.06 -3.67
N LEU A 193 0.61 -29.43 -3.86
CA LEU A 193 -0.49 -28.48 -3.99
C LEU A 193 -0.80 -27.88 -2.62
N ILE A 194 -0.60 -26.58 -2.49
CA ILE A 194 -1.04 -25.77 -1.35
C ILE A 194 -2.51 -25.42 -1.63
N GLU A 195 -3.44 -26.01 -0.86
CA GLU A 195 -4.85 -25.57 -0.85
C GLU A 195 -4.92 -24.15 -0.29
N GLU A 196 -5.83 -23.31 -0.81
CA GLU A 196 -6.02 -21.93 -0.34
C GLU A 196 -6.05 -21.91 1.19
N GLU A 197 -5.15 -21.12 1.79
CA GLU A 197 -5.14 -20.90 3.24
C GLU A 197 -6.56 -20.63 3.71
N ASP A 198 -6.98 -21.37 4.73
CA ASP A 198 -8.27 -21.26 5.38
C ASP A 198 -8.57 -19.77 5.61
N GLU A 199 -9.50 -19.17 4.85
CA GLU A 199 -9.87 -17.73 4.92
C GLU A 199 -10.24 -17.30 6.36
N SER A 200 -10.42 -18.28 7.24
CA SER A 200 -10.65 -18.18 8.68
C SER A 200 -9.46 -17.64 9.50
N LEU A 201 -8.22 -17.73 9.00
CA LEU A 201 -6.99 -17.34 9.72
C LEU A 201 -6.28 -16.11 9.12
N SER A 202 -6.82 -15.53 8.06
CA SER A 202 -6.21 -14.35 7.42
C SER A 202 -6.70 -13.04 8.04
N PHE A 203 -5.78 -12.09 8.23
CA PHE A 203 -6.12 -10.70 8.56
C PHE A 203 -6.47 -9.92 7.29
N TYR A 204 -7.49 -9.07 7.37
CA TYR A 204 -7.96 -8.28 6.25
C TYR A 204 -7.76 -6.78 6.43
N GLU A 205 -7.62 -6.09 5.30
CA GLU A 205 -7.62 -4.65 5.25
C GLU A 205 -8.98 -4.06 4.94
N CYS A 206 -9.25 -2.89 5.54
CA CYS A 206 -10.48 -2.15 5.31
C CYS A 206 -10.57 -1.75 3.85
N ARG A 207 -11.64 -2.13 3.16
CA ARG A 207 -11.85 -1.92 1.72
C ARG A 207 -11.70 -0.46 1.28
N HIS A 208 -12.12 0.51 2.10
CA HIS A 208 -12.13 1.92 1.76
C HIS A 208 -10.70 2.44 1.47
N PRO A 209 -10.37 2.83 0.23
CA PRO A 209 -8.99 3.09 -0.18
C PRO A 209 -8.20 4.11 0.66
N PRO A 210 -8.72 5.22 1.20
CA PRO A 210 -7.91 6.08 2.09
C PRO A 210 -7.73 5.50 3.52
N CYS A 211 -8.32 4.34 3.83
CA CYS A 211 -8.18 3.67 5.11
C CYS A 211 -7.07 2.60 5.04
N THR A 212 -6.11 2.69 5.95
CA THR A 212 -5.00 1.74 6.12
C THR A 212 -5.25 0.70 7.21
N ALA A 213 -6.45 0.67 7.81
CA ALA A 213 -6.74 -0.22 8.91
C ALA A 213 -6.66 -1.69 8.47
N ILE A 214 -5.89 -2.48 9.23
CA ILE A 214 -5.80 -3.93 9.15
C ILE A 214 -6.47 -4.48 10.42
N GLU A 215 -7.18 -5.60 10.29
CA GLU A 215 -7.73 -6.33 11.43
C GLU A 215 -6.64 -6.55 12.50
N GLN A 216 -6.96 -6.24 13.76
CA GLN A 216 -6.11 -6.56 14.90
C GLN A 216 -6.47 -7.93 15.47
N GLU A 217 -7.74 -8.29 15.37
CA GLU A 217 -8.27 -9.60 15.69
C GLU A 217 -8.92 -10.24 14.46
N LEU A 218 -8.85 -11.58 14.37
CA LEU A 218 -9.45 -12.30 13.26
C LEU A 218 -10.94 -11.98 13.16
N ARG A 219 -11.38 -11.57 11.96
CA ARG A 219 -12.79 -11.28 11.64
C ARG A 219 -13.38 -10.09 12.42
N GLU A 220 -12.53 -9.17 12.88
CA GLU A 220 -12.96 -7.91 13.49
C GLU A 220 -13.80 -7.06 12.53
N PHE A 221 -13.49 -7.09 11.22
CA PHE A 221 -14.11 -6.19 10.26
C PHE A 221 -15.50 -6.66 9.81
N SER A 222 -16.40 -5.69 9.65
CA SER A 222 -17.75 -5.93 9.12
C SER A 222 -17.69 -6.28 7.63
N ILE A 223 -18.39 -7.36 7.25
CA ILE A 223 -18.46 -7.83 5.87
C ILE A 223 -19.71 -7.24 5.19
N CYS A 224 -19.56 -6.82 3.93
CA CYS A 224 -20.68 -6.36 3.12
C CYS A 224 -21.74 -7.46 2.98
N GLY A 225 -22.95 -7.19 3.47
CA GLY A 225 -24.09 -8.12 3.41
C GLY A 225 -24.41 -8.66 2.01
N ARG A 226 -24.16 -7.87 0.95
CA ARG A 226 -24.49 -8.23 -0.44
C ARG A 226 -23.43 -9.11 -1.10
N CYS A 227 -22.17 -8.67 -1.12
CA CYS A 227 -21.12 -9.42 -1.80
C CYS A 227 -20.42 -10.45 -0.91
N GLN A 228 -20.51 -10.35 0.42
CA GLN A 228 -19.81 -11.23 1.36
C GLN A 228 -18.28 -11.28 1.15
N GLU A 229 -17.72 -10.28 0.47
CA GLU A 229 -16.29 -10.19 0.12
C GLU A 229 -15.64 -8.92 0.68
N ALA A 230 -16.26 -7.76 0.46
CA ALA A 230 -15.71 -6.49 0.94
C ALA A 230 -15.84 -6.38 2.46
N ARG A 231 -14.72 -6.06 3.13
CA ARG A 231 -14.64 -5.90 4.59
C ARG A 231 -14.33 -4.46 4.97
N TYR A 232 -14.87 -3.98 6.08
CA TYR A 232 -14.70 -2.61 6.56
C TYR A 232 -14.45 -2.59 8.06
N CYS A 233 -13.51 -1.76 8.51
CA CYS A 233 -13.26 -1.54 9.94
C CYS A 233 -14.45 -0.90 10.67
N GLY A 234 -15.45 -0.40 9.95
CA GLY A 234 -16.69 0.11 10.53
C GLY A 234 -17.63 0.69 9.48
N ILE A 235 -18.84 1.04 9.94
CA ILE A 235 -19.92 1.56 9.08
C ILE A 235 -19.54 2.85 8.34
N ASN A 236 -18.71 3.70 8.96
CA ASN A 236 -18.25 4.95 8.36
C ASN A 236 -17.45 4.71 7.07
N CYS A 237 -16.51 3.77 7.07
CA CYS A 237 -15.73 3.41 5.89
C CYS A 237 -16.60 2.75 4.82
N GLN A 238 -17.57 1.94 5.22
CA GLN A 238 -18.53 1.35 4.28
C GLN A 238 -19.37 2.41 3.57
N GLN A 239 -19.91 3.40 4.29
CA GLN A 239 -20.71 4.47 3.71
C GLN A 239 -19.90 5.34 2.75
N ARG A 240 -18.63 5.65 3.09
CA ARG A 240 -17.73 6.44 2.24
C ARG A 240 -17.33 5.70 0.96
N ASP A 241 -17.11 4.39 1.03
CA ASP A 241 -16.78 3.56 -0.14
C ASP A 241 -18.02 3.14 -0.95
N TRP A 242 -19.24 3.28 -0.42
CA TRP A 242 -20.45 2.82 -1.11
C TRP A 242 -20.63 3.37 -2.55
N PRO A 243 -20.36 4.67 -2.85
CA PRO A 243 -20.52 5.21 -4.19
C PRO A 243 -19.68 4.49 -5.27
N SER A 244 -18.46 4.05 -4.93
CA SER A 244 -17.56 3.26 -5.77
C SER A 244 -17.91 1.77 -5.72
N HIS A 245 -18.06 1.21 -4.52
CA HIS A 245 -18.28 -0.21 -4.31
C HIS A 245 -19.58 -0.71 -4.97
N LYS A 246 -20.69 0.04 -4.86
CA LYS A 246 -22.00 -0.40 -5.37
C LYS A 246 -22.01 -0.73 -6.87
N ARG A 247 -21.07 -0.15 -7.63
CA ARG A 247 -20.91 -0.36 -9.09
C ARG A 247 -20.36 -1.75 -9.40
N ILE A 248 -19.56 -2.32 -8.49
CA ILE A 248 -18.91 -3.62 -8.63
C ILE A 248 -19.41 -4.67 -7.63
N CYS A 249 -20.20 -4.27 -6.64
CA CYS A 249 -20.78 -5.15 -5.63
C CYS A 249 -21.77 -6.13 -6.26
N ARG A 250 -21.40 -7.41 -6.28
CA ARG A 250 -22.19 -8.51 -6.82
C ARG A 250 -22.38 -9.59 -5.76
N GLU A 251 -23.52 -10.26 -5.78
CA GLU A 251 -23.81 -11.33 -4.83
C GLU A 251 -22.90 -12.53 -5.08
N LYS A 252 -22.23 -13.01 -4.02
CA LYS A 252 -21.40 -14.22 -4.09
C LYS A 252 -22.34 -15.39 -4.36
N ARG A 253 -22.24 -16.01 -5.54
CA ARG A 253 -22.97 -17.26 -5.82
C ARG A 253 -22.46 -18.30 -4.81
N ARG A 254 -23.33 -18.76 -3.92
CA ARG A 254 -23.00 -19.88 -3.02
C ARG A 254 -22.55 -21.04 -3.92
N ALA A 255 -21.34 -21.55 -3.70
CA ALA A 255 -20.95 -22.81 -4.29
C ALA A 255 -22.01 -23.84 -3.86
N LEU A 256 -22.64 -24.53 -4.82
CA LEU A 256 -23.51 -25.65 -4.51
C LEU A 256 -22.67 -26.64 -3.68
N PRO A 257 -23.17 -27.14 -2.53
CA PRO A 257 -22.43 -28.13 -1.76
C PRO A 257 -22.23 -29.36 -2.65
N ILE A 258 -20.98 -29.61 -3.04
CA ILE A 258 -20.61 -30.88 -3.65
C ILE A 258 -20.66 -31.89 -2.51
N HIS A 259 -21.74 -32.67 -2.44
CA HIS A 259 -21.76 -33.90 -1.65
C HIS A 259 -20.69 -34.83 -2.22
N ILE A 260 -19.49 -34.79 -1.66
CA ILE A 260 -18.52 -35.87 -1.82
C ILE A 260 -19.02 -36.98 -0.91
N GLU A 261 -19.82 -37.89 -1.46
CA GLU A 261 -20.05 -39.18 -0.84
C GLU A 261 -18.70 -39.88 -0.68
N ARG A 262 -18.14 -39.83 0.53
CA ARG A 262 -17.06 -40.72 0.91
C ARG A 262 -17.65 -42.13 0.90
N SER A 263 -17.32 -42.89 -0.15
CA SER A 263 -17.57 -44.33 -0.17
C SER A 263 -16.92 -44.96 1.07
N PRO A 264 -17.64 -45.80 1.83
CA PRO A 264 -17.07 -46.42 3.03
C PRO A 264 -15.92 -47.35 2.61
N GLU A 265 -14.77 -47.13 3.23
CA GLU A 265 -13.56 -47.93 3.11
C GLU A 265 -13.88 -49.40 3.43
N ARG A 266 -13.31 -50.32 2.64
CA ARG A 266 -13.30 -51.76 2.90
C ARG A 266 -11.85 -52.21 3.03
#